data_AF-A0A7C6BYP2-F1
#
_entry.id   AF-A0A7C6BYP2-F1
#
_cell.length_a   1.000
_cell.length_b   1.000
_cell.length_c   1.000
_cell.angle_alpha   90.00
_cell.angle_beta   90.00
_cell.angle_gamma   90.00
#
_symmetry.space_group_name_H-M   'P 1'
#
loop_
_entity.id
_entity.type
_entity.pdbx_description
1 polymer ?
#
loop_
_entity_poly.entity_id
_entity_poly.type
_entity_poly.pdbx_seq_one_letter_code
_entity_poly.pdbx_strand_id
1 'polypeptide(L)'
;EWDNEEFRLSLIYFAGDPGKLNIHLRSVINDILPTTASKLDKLCRQVVEEMEEIIYDQTRLSEKSAARKTRQIGNLFYLLVTAFGPSYLWSSLEKAFKKQPLAKRLFYKNCSARMTQLAKMLPESMFTLQQEAVDYFAINRFLDNYSIELVNTGDCQINSPKNPEGGDLIMKPVQELISLTWETLAEDIKFENIDELGFAAGQVVQRFGNSYYAGTNGKDYIKHRIMTFGTSLTPEVIHLKALGRMEEYTSMLDLKVSLDVLKRAAVITMGFVQYEGEIKTNKDRFMAAFWAGYSLGRKKKASELKENQESDN
;
A
#
# COMPACT_ATOMS: atom_id res chain seq x y z
N GLU A 1 -15.83 4.83 32.68
CA GLU A 1 -15.48 3.89 33.77
C GLU A 1 -14.29 2.98 33.44
N TRP A 2 -14.15 2.45 32.22
CA TRP A 2 -13.07 1.51 31.85
C TRP A 2 -11.70 2.14 31.55
N ASP A 3 -11.56 3.46 31.52
CA ASP A 3 -10.28 4.16 31.25
C ASP A 3 -9.40 4.36 32.49
N ASN A 4 -9.70 3.67 33.60
CA ASN A 4 -8.90 3.76 34.82
C ASN A 4 -7.67 2.83 34.73
N GLU A 5 -6.46 3.38 34.91
CA GLU A 5 -5.19 2.64 34.87
C GLU A 5 -4.93 1.80 36.12
N GLU A 6 -5.89 1.68 37.03
CA GLU A 6 -5.79 0.81 38.22
C GLU A 6 -5.99 -0.68 37.89
N PHE A 7 -6.62 -0.99 36.75
CA PHE A 7 -6.91 -2.37 36.34
C PHE A 7 -6.08 -2.78 35.12
N ARG A 8 -5.78 -4.08 35.04
CA ARG A 8 -5.07 -4.71 33.92
C ARG A 8 -5.93 -5.81 33.33
N LEU A 9 -6.00 -5.84 32.00
CA LEU A 9 -6.70 -6.87 31.26
C LEU A 9 -5.72 -8.00 30.91
N SER A 10 -6.24 -9.23 30.88
CA SER A 10 -5.52 -10.39 30.37
C SER A 10 -6.34 -11.02 29.25
N LEU A 11 -5.71 -11.21 28.10
CA LEU A 11 -6.32 -11.85 26.94
C LEU A 11 -5.81 -13.28 26.83
N ILE A 12 -6.72 -14.23 26.93
CA ILE A 12 -6.43 -15.67 26.81
C ILE A 12 -7.17 -16.19 25.59
N TYR A 13 -6.43 -16.73 24.62
CA TYR A 13 -7.01 -17.26 23.41
C TYR A 13 -6.85 -18.78 23.34
N PHE A 14 -7.99 -19.46 23.19
CA PHE A 14 -8.09 -20.91 22.97
C PHE A 14 -8.54 -21.18 21.53
N ALA A 15 -8.07 -22.29 20.96
CA ALA A 15 -8.55 -22.78 19.67
C ALA A 15 -8.83 -24.29 19.75
N GLY A 16 -9.80 -24.75 18.96
CA GLY A 16 -10.15 -26.17 18.85
C GLY A 16 -11.66 -26.40 18.86
N ASP A 17 -12.05 -27.65 19.12
CA ASP A 17 -13.45 -28.09 19.18
C ASP A 17 -13.80 -28.47 20.62
N PRO A 18 -14.52 -27.60 21.35
CA PRO A 18 -14.93 -27.89 22.72
C PRO A 18 -15.77 -29.17 22.85
N GLY A 19 -16.57 -29.49 21.83
CA GLY A 19 -17.42 -30.68 21.82
C GLY A 19 -16.65 -32.00 21.77
N LYS A 20 -15.38 -31.96 21.34
CA LYS A 20 -14.47 -33.11 21.31
C LYS A 20 -13.43 -33.06 22.44
N LEU A 21 -13.60 -32.16 23.42
CA LEU A 21 -12.60 -31.86 24.45
C LEU A 21 -11.21 -31.51 23.87
N ASN A 22 -11.17 -31.07 22.62
CA ASN A 22 -9.93 -30.74 21.93
C ASN A 22 -9.72 -29.23 21.98
N ILE A 23 -9.27 -28.73 23.14
CA ILE A 23 -9.06 -27.31 23.39
C ILE A 23 -7.56 -27.07 23.61
N HIS A 24 -6.97 -26.21 22.76
CA HIS A 24 -5.57 -25.83 22.87
C HIS A 24 -5.46 -24.36 23.27
N LEU A 25 -4.68 -24.09 24.31
CA LEU A 25 -4.24 -22.73 24.61
C LEU A 25 -3.27 -22.28 23.52
N ARG A 26 -3.57 -21.15 22.88
CA ARG A 26 -2.77 -20.62 21.77
C ARG A 26 -1.96 -19.40 22.16
N SER A 27 -2.52 -18.53 23.01
CA SER A 27 -1.84 -17.31 23.43
C SER A 27 -2.39 -16.81 24.77
N VAL A 28 -1.50 -16.21 25.55
CA VAL A 28 -1.82 -15.45 26.77
C VAL A 28 -1.10 -14.13 26.67
N ILE A 29 -1.84 -13.02 26.67
CA ILE A 29 -1.29 -11.66 26.70
C ILE A 29 -1.78 -11.02 27.99
N ASN A 30 -0.85 -10.81 28.91
CA ASN A 30 -1.12 -10.19 30.20
C ASN A 30 -0.79 -8.70 30.17
N ASP A 31 -1.22 -7.98 31.20
CA ASP A 31 -0.86 -6.59 31.46
C ASP A 31 -1.31 -5.63 30.33
N ILE A 32 -2.50 -5.87 29.78
CA ILE A 32 -3.09 -4.98 28.79
C ILE A 32 -3.75 -3.80 29.51
N LEU A 33 -3.27 -2.59 29.20
CA LEU A 33 -3.90 -1.35 29.65
C LEU A 33 -5.20 -1.09 28.87
N PRO A 34 -6.35 -0.90 29.52
CA PRO A 34 -7.61 -0.53 28.85
C PRO A 34 -7.47 0.72 27.98
N THR A 35 -6.72 1.72 28.45
CA THR A 35 -6.44 2.95 27.71
C THR A 35 -5.68 2.70 26.41
N THR A 36 -4.79 1.70 26.38
CA THR A 36 -4.06 1.32 25.17
C THR A 36 -4.96 0.57 24.19
N ALA A 37 -5.82 -0.32 24.68
CA ALA A 37 -6.82 -0.98 23.85
C ALA A 37 -7.80 0.03 23.22
N SER A 38 -8.27 1.01 23.99
CA SER A 38 -9.13 2.11 23.52
C SER A 38 -8.44 2.96 22.44
N LYS A 39 -7.15 3.30 22.63
CA LYS A 39 -6.36 4.00 21.61
C LYS A 39 -6.18 3.18 20.33
N LEU A 40 -5.88 1.88 20.45
CA LEU A 40 -5.76 0.99 19.28
C LEU A 40 -7.07 0.88 18.50
N ASP A 41 -8.22 0.82 19.19
CA ASP A 41 -9.54 0.83 18.54
C ASP A 41 -9.80 2.16 17.81
N LYS A 42 -9.47 3.30 18.44
CA LYS A 42 -9.57 4.62 17.81
C LYS A 42 -8.70 4.73 16.55
N LEU A 43 -7.46 4.26 16.61
CA LEU A 43 -6.56 4.22 15.45
C LEU A 43 -7.16 3.40 14.30
N CYS A 44 -7.77 2.24 14.58
CA CYS A 44 -8.42 1.43 13.56
C CYS A 44 -9.61 2.17 12.92
N ARG A 45 -10.39 2.93 13.69
CA ARG A 45 -11.50 3.73 13.17
C ARG A 45 -11.04 4.90 12.30
N GLN A 46 -10.00 5.61 12.71
CA GLN A 46 -9.40 6.69 11.90
C GLN A 46 -8.92 6.16 10.55
N VAL A 47 -8.25 5.01 10.53
CA VAL A 47 -7.81 4.36 9.29
C VAL A 47 -9.00 4.02 8.39
N VAL A 48 -10.14 3.60 8.95
CA VAL A 48 -11.36 3.34 8.16
C VAL A 48 -11.87 4.63 7.51
N GLU A 49 -11.93 5.73 8.27
CA GLU A 49 -12.39 7.04 7.79
C GLU A 49 -11.50 7.56 6.65
N GLU A 50 -10.17 7.49 6.80
CA GLU A 50 -9.22 7.91 5.78
C GLU A 50 -9.30 7.06 4.49
N MET A 51 -9.62 5.77 4.63
CA MET A 51 -9.63 4.82 3.52
C MET A 51 -10.96 4.72 2.79
N GLU A 52 -12.04 5.28 3.33
CA GLU A 52 -13.39 5.14 2.78
C GLU A 52 -13.48 5.65 1.34
N GLU A 53 -13.01 6.87 1.09
CA GLU A 53 -13.04 7.46 -0.26
C GLU A 53 -12.26 6.59 -1.25
N ILE A 54 -11.09 6.09 -0.87
CA ILE A 54 -10.25 5.28 -1.76
C ILE A 54 -10.97 3.97 -2.11
N ILE A 55 -11.58 3.32 -1.13
CA ILE A 55 -12.30 2.06 -1.32
C ILE A 55 -13.46 2.25 -2.31
N TYR A 56 -14.27 3.29 -2.17
CA TYR A 56 -15.46 3.47 -2.99
C TYR A 56 -15.20 4.18 -4.33
N ASP A 57 -14.28 5.14 -4.38
CA ASP A 57 -14.10 6.01 -5.55
C ASP A 57 -12.95 5.59 -6.47
N GLN A 58 -11.93 4.92 -5.93
CA GLN A 58 -10.69 4.59 -6.64
C GLN A 58 -10.51 3.10 -6.95
N THR A 59 -11.37 2.23 -6.40
CA THR A 59 -11.36 0.80 -6.71
C THR A 59 -12.57 0.37 -7.54
N ARG A 60 -12.47 -0.79 -8.19
CA ARG A 60 -13.58 -1.39 -8.93
C ARG A 60 -14.35 -2.42 -8.10
N LEU A 61 -14.29 -2.30 -6.77
CA LEU A 61 -14.96 -3.23 -5.88
C LEU A 61 -16.47 -3.05 -5.97
N SER A 62 -17.20 -4.16 -5.94
CA SER A 62 -18.65 -4.12 -5.73
C SER A 62 -18.96 -3.58 -4.34
N GLU A 63 -20.13 -2.97 -4.14
CA GLU A 63 -20.53 -2.42 -2.83
C GLU A 63 -20.39 -3.44 -1.70
N LYS A 64 -20.78 -4.70 -1.95
CA LYS A 64 -20.60 -5.80 -0.99
C LYS A 64 -19.13 -6.05 -0.65
N SER A 65 -18.24 -5.97 -1.64
CA SER A 65 -16.81 -6.17 -1.45
C SER A 65 -16.16 -4.98 -0.76
N ALA A 66 -16.57 -3.75 -1.11
CA ALA A 66 -16.17 -2.51 -0.46
C ALA A 66 -16.56 -2.51 1.02
N ALA A 67 -17.84 -2.76 1.34
CA ALA A 67 -18.32 -2.83 2.72
C ALA A 67 -17.62 -3.93 3.54
N ARG A 68 -17.34 -5.09 2.92
CA ARG A 68 -16.54 -6.14 3.55
C ARG A 68 -15.13 -5.64 3.84
N LYS A 69 -14.50 -4.94 2.89
CA LYS A 69 -13.15 -4.42 3.01
C LYS A 69 -13.05 -3.38 4.13
N THR A 70 -13.99 -2.43 4.19
CA THR A 70 -14.12 -1.44 5.27
C THR A 70 -14.15 -2.11 6.65
N ARG A 71 -14.96 -3.17 6.81
CA ARG A 71 -15.01 -3.94 8.07
C ARG A 71 -13.71 -4.66 8.41
N GLN A 72 -13.00 -5.15 7.39
CA GLN A 72 -11.72 -5.84 7.57
C GLN A 72 -10.64 -4.86 8.03
N ILE A 73 -10.47 -3.72 7.37
CA ILE A 73 -9.44 -2.75 7.73
C ILE A 73 -9.69 -2.10 9.10
N GLY A 74 -10.94 -2.02 9.55
CA GLY A 74 -11.29 -1.57 10.91
C GLY A 74 -10.98 -2.59 12.01
N ASN A 75 -10.45 -3.77 11.69
CA ASN A 75 -10.14 -4.82 12.65
C ASN A 75 -8.63 -4.97 12.86
N LEU A 76 -8.16 -4.72 14.08
CA LEU A 76 -6.75 -4.85 14.45
C LEU A 76 -6.16 -6.24 14.12
N PHE A 77 -6.89 -7.33 14.38
CA PHE A 77 -6.41 -8.67 14.05
C PHE A 77 -6.18 -8.82 12.55
N TYR A 78 -7.11 -8.30 11.74
CA TYR A 78 -6.98 -8.35 10.29
C TYR A 78 -5.75 -7.55 9.82
N LEU A 79 -5.56 -6.31 10.32
CA LEU A 79 -4.39 -5.49 9.99
C LEU A 79 -3.08 -6.21 10.35
N LEU A 80 -2.97 -6.77 11.56
CA LEU A 80 -1.76 -7.44 12.02
C LEU A 80 -1.48 -8.76 11.27
N VAL A 81 -2.50 -9.58 11.02
CA VAL A 81 -2.35 -10.81 10.23
C VAL A 81 -1.92 -10.48 8.80
N THR A 82 -2.51 -9.46 8.20
CA THR A 82 -2.22 -9.08 6.81
C THR A 82 -0.83 -8.44 6.70
N ALA A 83 -0.41 -7.66 7.70
CA ALA A 83 0.93 -7.05 7.74
C ALA A 83 2.04 -8.09 7.95
N PHE A 84 1.91 -8.91 8.99
CA PHE A 84 3.02 -9.73 9.50
C PHE A 84 2.87 -11.23 9.19
N GLY A 85 1.65 -11.68 8.88
CA GLY A 85 1.32 -13.08 8.69
C GLY A 85 0.70 -13.71 9.95
N PRO A 86 -0.07 -14.80 9.78
CA PRO A 86 -0.81 -15.44 10.88
C PRO A 86 0.11 -16.00 11.97
N SER A 87 1.34 -16.41 11.62
CA SER A 87 2.33 -16.92 12.58
C SER A 87 2.82 -15.86 13.57
N TYR A 88 2.79 -14.58 13.19
CA TYR A 88 3.27 -13.47 14.01
C TYR A 88 2.15 -12.72 14.73
N LEU A 89 0.88 -13.09 14.49
CA LEU A 89 -0.29 -12.39 15.02
C LEU A 89 -0.19 -12.13 16.52
N TRP A 90 0.02 -13.17 17.33
CA TRP A 90 0.04 -13.04 18.78
C TRP A 90 1.20 -12.19 19.28
N SER A 91 2.39 -12.38 18.71
CA SER A 91 3.56 -11.57 19.05
C SER A 91 3.40 -10.10 18.66
N SER A 92 2.76 -9.82 17.52
CA SER A 92 2.51 -8.45 17.08
C SER A 92 1.40 -7.79 17.88
N LEU A 93 0.38 -8.56 18.29
CA LEU A 93 -0.71 -8.07 19.14
C LEU A 93 -0.20 -7.74 20.54
N GLU A 94 0.65 -8.60 21.10
CA GLU A 94 1.32 -8.33 22.38
C GLU A 94 2.17 -7.06 22.31
N LYS A 95 2.98 -6.90 21.25
CA LYS A 95 3.74 -5.67 21.01
C LYS A 95 2.84 -4.44 20.91
N ALA A 96 1.74 -4.55 20.16
CA ALA A 96 0.78 -3.47 20.00
C ALA A 96 0.22 -3.00 21.36
N PHE A 97 -0.27 -3.93 22.18
CA PHE A 97 -0.79 -3.62 23.52
C PHE A 97 0.27 -3.11 24.49
N LYS A 98 1.53 -3.53 24.33
CA LYS A 98 2.67 -3.07 25.14
C LYS A 98 3.36 -1.82 24.58
N LYS A 99 2.76 -1.15 23.58
CA LYS A 99 3.30 0.07 22.95
C LYS A 99 4.72 -0.12 22.38
N GLN A 100 5.05 -1.32 21.93
CA GLN A 100 6.36 -1.65 21.37
C GLN A 100 6.41 -1.44 19.85
N PRO A 101 7.56 -1.04 19.29
CA PRO A 101 7.70 -0.87 17.85
C PRO A 101 7.31 -2.13 17.05
N LEU A 102 6.51 -1.92 16.01
CA LEU A 102 6.12 -2.96 15.04
C LEU A 102 7.07 -2.95 13.83
N ALA A 103 7.35 -4.13 13.28
CA ALA A 103 8.40 -4.31 12.27
C ALA A 103 7.98 -3.90 10.85
N LYS A 104 7.98 -2.60 10.54
CA LYS A 104 7.59 -2.06 9.21
C LYS A 104 8.26 -2.75 8.02
N ARG A 105 9.56 -3.09 8.14
CA ARG A 105 10.30 -3.81 7.08
C ARG A 105 9.67 -5.15 6.70
N LEU A 106 9.15 -5.90 7.68
CA LEU A 106 8.47 -7.18 7.42
C LEU A 106 7.15 -6.96 6.69
N PHE A 107 6.42 -5.91 7.04
CA PHE A 107 5.20 -5.51 6.35
C PHE A 107 5.46 -5.24 4.86
N TYR A 108 6.43 -4.38 4.52
CA TYR A 108 6.75 -4.07 3.12
C TYR A 108 7.17 -5.31 2.33
N LYS A 109 7.99 -6.18 2.94
CA LYS A 109 8.39 -7.46 2.34
C LYS A 109 7.19 -8.36 2.02
N ASN A 110 6.29 -8.53 2.97
CA ASN A 110 5.10 -9.37 2.79
C ASN A 110 4.15 -8.79 1.73
N CYS A 111 3.90 -7.47 1.80
CA CYS A 111 3.02 -6.77 0.88
C CYS A 111 3.54 -6.85 -0.57
N SER A 112 4.81 -6.47 -0.79
CA SER A 112 5.44 -6.52 -2.11
C SER A 112 5.46 -7.93 -2.69
N ALA A 113 5.70 -8.96 -1.88
CA ALA A 113 5.66 -10.36 -2.31
C ALA A 113 4.25 -10.77 -2.77
N ARG A 114 3.20 -10.47 -1.99
CA ARG A 114 1.81 -10.77 -2.35
C ARG A 114 1.38 -10.05 -3.63
N MET A 115 1.63 -8.73 -3.71
CA MET A 115 1.30 -7.95 -4.90
C MET A 115 2.05 -8.42 -6.15
N THR A 116 3.33 -8.76 -6.02
CA THR A 116 4.13 -9.30 -7.13
C THR A 116 3.62 -10.67 -7.57
N GLN A 117 3.16 -11.51 -6.65
CA GLN A 117 2.54 -12.79 -6.99
C GLN A 117 1.21 -12.58 -7.74
N LEU A 118 0.38 -11.65 -7.27
CA LEU A 118 -0.86 -11.27 -7.96
C LEU A 118 -0.57 -10.71 -9.35
N ALA A 119 0.47 -9.90 -9.52
CA ALA A 119 0.83 -9.31 -10.80
C ALA A 119 1.12 -10.35 -11.90
N LYS A 120 1.64 -11.53 -11.54
CA LYS A 120 1.86 -12.64 -12.49
C LYS A 120 0.56 -13.13 -13.14
N MET A 121 -0.59 -12.89 -12.52
CA MET A 121 -1.91 -13.29 -13.00
C MET A 121 -2.67 -12.15 -13.70
N LEU A 122 -2.02 -11.02 -14.00
CA LEU A 122 -2.67 -9.91 -14.73
C LEU A 122 -3.16 -10.33 -16.14
N PRO A 123 -4.24 -9.75 -16.67
CA PRO A 123 -5.08 -8.72 -16.06
C PRO A 123 -6.15 -9.27 -15.09
N GLU A 124 -6.31 -10.60 -14.98
CA GLU A 124 -7.39 -11.26 -14.24
C GLU A 124 -7.37 -10.93 -12.74
N SER A 125 -6.18 -10.80 -12.15
CA SER A 125 -5.99 -10.52 -10.72
C SER A 125 -6.12 -9.04 -10.35
N MET A 126 -6.46 -8.14 -11.27
CA MET A 126 -6.45 -6.70 -11.02
C MET A 126 -7.34 -6.30 -9.83
N PHE A 127 -8.52 -6.91 -9.68
CA PHE A 127 -9.41 -6.64 -8.55
C PHE A 127 -8.80 -7.05 -7.21
N THR A 128 -8.14 -8.21 -7.16
CA THR A 128 -7.45 -8.68 -5.96
C THR A 128 -6.23 -7.81 -5.66
N LEU A 129 -5.52 -7.35 -6.69
CA LEU A 129 -4.41 -6.41 -6.54
C LEU A 129 -4.87 -5.07 -5.95
N GLN A 130 -6.04 -4.56 -6.36
CA GLN A 130 -6.65 -3.37 -5.76
C GLN A 130 -7.01 -3.58 -4.28
N GLN A 131 -7.55 -4.75 -3.91
CA GLN A 131 -7.81 -5.06 -2.50
C GLN A 131 -6.53 -5.09 -1.67
N GLU A 132 -5.45 -5.63 -2.23
CA GLU A 132 -4.14 -5.65 -1.57
C GLU A 132 -3.54 -4.25 -1.45
N ALA A 133 -3.78 -3.37 -2.43
CA ALA A 133 -3.36 -1.97 -2.36
C ALA A 133 -4.10 -1.17 -1.29
N VAL A 134 -5.40 -1.42 -1.11
CA VAL A 134 -6.16 -0.87 0.01
C VAL A 134 -5.56 -1.34 1.35
N ASP A 135 -5.21 -2.62 1.47
CA ASP A 135 -4.56 -3.13 2.68
C ASP A 135 -3.19 -2.49 2.91
N TYR A 136 -2.38 -2.31 1.87
CA TYR A 136 -1.11 -1.61 1.95
C TYR A 136 -1.27 -0.22 2.57
N PHE A 137 -2.19 0.60 2.05
CA PHE A 137 -2.40 1.94 2.57
C PHE A 137 -2.97 1.95 3.98
N ALA A 138 -3.99 1.13 4.24
CA ALA A 138 -4.60 1.03 5.56
C ALA A 138 -3.58 0.62 6.64
N ILE A 139 -2.76 -0.40 6.34
CA ILE A 139 -1.74 -0.89 7.27
C ILE A 139 -0.61 0.14 7.41
N ASN A 140 -0.15 0.76 6.33
CA ASN A 140 0.90 1.77 6.40
C ASN A 140 0.45 2.96 7.27
N ARG A 141 -0.79 3.45 7.07
CA ARG A 141 -1.37 4.50 7.91
C ARG A 141 -1.53 4.09 9.36
N PHE A 142 -2.04 2.88 9.59
CA PHE A 142 -2.12 2.34 10.95
C PHE A 142 -0.74 2.32 11.63
N LEU A 143 0.31 1.85 10.95
CA LEU A 143 1.66 1.76 11.50
C LEU A 143 2.29 3.13 11.75
N ASP A 144 2.01 4.11 10.88
CA ASP A 144 2.45 5.50 11.07
C ASP A 144 1.77 6.11 12.29
N ASN A 145 0.44 6.08 12.37
CA ASN A 145 -0.31 6.65 13.48
C ASN A 145 0.00 5.91 14.79
N TYR A 146 0.16 4.58 14.75
CA TYR A 146 0.61 3.78 15.90
C TYR A 146 1.97 4.23 16.43
N SER A 147 2.94 4.45 15.53
CA SER A 147 4.28 4.90 15.92
C SER A 147 4.23 6.29 16.56
N ILE A 148 3.43 7.19 16.00
CA ILE A 148 3.30 8.58 16.47
C ILE A 148 2.57 8.62 17.82
N GLU A 149 1.40 7.98 17.92
CA GLU A 149 0.49 8.17 19.05
C GLU A 149 0.76 7.25 20.24
N LEU A 150 1.30 6.05 20.02
CA LEU A 150 1.47 5.04 21.07
C LEU A 150 2.92 4.79 21.44
N VAL A 151 3.81 4.69 20.45
CA VAL A 151 5.23 4.40 20.71
C VAL A 151 5.97 5.66 21.15
N ASN A 152 5.78 6.78 20.45
CA ASN A 152 6.51 8.03 20.72
C ASN A 152 5.93 8.89 21.84
N THR A 153 4.70 8.59 22.32
CA THR A 153 4.00 9.34 23.38
C THR A 153 4.25 8.77 24.78
N GLY A 154 5.05 7.71 24.92
CA GLY A 154 5.37 7.11 26.22
C GLY A 154 6.61 7.72 26.87
N ASP A 155 6.58 7.90 28.19
CA ASP A 155 7.65 8.33 29.11
C ASP A 155 8.96 7.50 29.07
N CYS A 156 9.20 6.73 28.02
CA CYS A 156 10.44 6.02 27.75
C CYS A 156 11.39 6.90 26.92
N GLN A 157 11.76 8.07 27.45
CA GLN A 157 12.93 8.85 26.98
C GLN A 157 14.28 8.26 27.44
N ILE A 158 14.32 6.99 27.84
CA ILE A 158 15.54 6.35 28.34
C ILE A 158 16.01 5.35 27.29
N ASN A 159 16.95 5.80 26.46
CA ASN A 159 17.82 5.01 25.59
C ASN A 159 17.27 4.50 24.24
N SER A 160 16.61 5.36 23.48
CA SER A 160 16.78 5.31 22.02
C SER A 160 16.96 6.74 21.50
N PRO A 161 18.02 7.01 20.73
CA PRO A 161 18.31 8.36 20.30
C PRO A 161 17.16 8.86 19.43
N LYS A 162 16.72 10.07 19.76
CA LYS A 162 16.26 11.12 18.83
C LYS A 162 16.40 10.71 17.37
N ASN A 163 15.30 10.80 16.61
CA ASN A 163 15.27 10.82 15.15
C ASN A 163 16.62 11.32 14.58
N PRO A 164 17.49 10.43 14.10
CA PRO A 164 18.77 10.84 13.55
C PRO A 164 18.52 11.17 12.09
N GLU A 165 18.27 12.44 11.74
CA GLU A 165 18.41 13.00 10.38
C GLU A 165 17.96 12.11 9.19
N GLY A 166 16.94 11.27 9.39
CA GLY A 166 16.71 10.09 8.55
C GLY A 166 15.63 9.16 9.10
N GLY A 167 14.65 9.71 9.82
CA GLY A 167 13.41 9.00 10.07
C GLY A 167 12.67 8.82 8.75
N ASP A 168 12.13 7.62 8.50
CA ASP A 168 11.29 7.36 7.33
C ASP A 168 10.19 8.42 7.26
N LEU A 169 10.28 9.32 6.27
CA LEU A 169 9.26 10.33 6.05
C LEU A 169 7.93 9.63 5.80
N ILE A 170 6.89 10.16 6.44
CA ILE A 170 5.53 9.64 6.33
C ILE A 170 5.06 9.84 4.90
N MET A 171 4.56 8.78 4.27
CA MET A 171 3.97 8.87 2.94
C MET A 171 2.74 9.79 2.97
N LYS A 172 2.60 10.65 1.95
CA LYS A 172 1.39 11.47 1.76
C LYS A 172 0.13 10.60 1.71
N PRO A 173 -1.04 11.15 2.12
CA PRO A 173 -2.33 10.51 1.89
C PRO A 173 -2.51 10.10 0.43
N VAL A 174 -3.24 9.01 0.18
CA VAL A 174 -3.36 8.44 -1.17
C VAL A 174 -3.99 9.43 -2.14
N GLN A 175 -4.94 10.23 -1.69
CA GLN A 175 -5.56 11.29 -2.49
C GLN A 175 -4.51 12.30 -2.98
N GLU A 176 -3.60 12.71 -2.11
CA GLU A 176 -2.50 13.61 -2.47
C GLU A 176 -1.49 12.97 -3.43
N LEU A 177 -1.25 11.66 -3.30
CA LEU A 177 -0.41 10.93 -4.25
C LEU A 177 -1.06 10.82 -5.63
N ILE A 178 -2.38 10.60 -5.66
CA ILE A 178 -3.15 10.59 -6.90
C ILE A 178 -3.14 11.99 -7.53
N SER A 179 -3.38 13.06 -6.77
CA SER A 179 -3.34 14.43 -7.31
C SER A 179 -1.93 14.82 -7.77
N LEU A 180 -0.88 14.44 -7.03
CA LEU A 180 0.53 14.63 -7.43
C LEU A 180 0.82 14.00 -8.80
N THR A 181 0.21 12.86 -9.10
CA THR A 181 0.49 12.08 -10.33
C THR A 181 -0.42 12.45 -11.49
N TRP A 182 -1.60 13.03 -11.24
CA TRP A 182 -2.60 13.37 -12.26
C TRP A 182 -2.75 14.87 -12.53
N GLU A 183 -2.66 15.70 -11.50
CA GLU A 183 -3.05 17.11 -11.55
C GLU A 183 -1.83 18.05 -11.56
N THR A 184 -0.80 17.73 -10.78
CA THR A 184 0.44 18.51 -10.76
C THR A 184 1.13 18.47 -12.12
N LEU A 185 1.64 19.61 -12.59
CA LEU A 185 2.45 19.67 -13.81
C LEU A 185 3.66 18.76 -13.68
N ALA A 186 4.01 18.05 -14.76
CA ALA A 186 5.07 17.05 -14.72
C ALA A 186 6.40 17.60 -14.15
N GLU A 187 6.73 18.85 -14.51
CA GLU A 187 7.97 19.55 -14.13
C GLU A 187 8.01 19.94 -12.64
N ASP A 188 6.86 20.03 -11.98
CA ASP A 188 6.72 20.41 -10.57
C ASP A 188 6.63 19.21 -9.63
N ILE A 189 6.60 17.98 -10.17
CA ILE A 189 6.53 16.76 -9.36
C ILE A 189 7.81 16.63 -8.54
N LYS A 190 7.65 16.59 -7.21
CA LYS A 190 8.72 16.33 -6.26
C LYS A 190 8.33 15.18 -5.36
N PHE A 191 9.26 14.27 -5.17
CA PHE A 191 9.11 13.14 -4.27
C PHE A 191 9.86 13.45 -2.99
N GLU A 192 9.25 13.11 -1.84
CA GLU A 192 9.91 13.23 -0.54
C GLU A 192 10.58 11.92 -0.12
N ASN A 193 10.06 10.79 -0.58
CA ASN A 193 10.54 9.45 -0.25
C ASN A 193 10.28 8.45 -1.38
N ILE A 194 10.82 7.24 -1.23
CA ILE A 194 10.69 6.17 -2.23
C ILE A 194 9.27 5.62 -2.38
N ASP A 195 8.37 5.82 -1.41
CA ASP A 195 6.98 5.38 -1.53
C ASP A 195 6.24 6.26 -2.54
N GLU A 196 6.44 7.57 -2.46
CA GLU A 196 5.84 8.52 -3.42
C GLU A 196 6.35 8.27 -4.84
N LEU A 197 7.67 8.07 -4.98
CA LEU A 197 8.29 7.74 -6.25
C LEU A 197 7.77 6.41 -6.80
N GLY A 198 7.70 5.38 -5.96
CA GLY A 198 7.18 4.06 -6.33
C GLY A 198 5.74 4.17 -6.81
N PHE A 199 4.87 4.80 -6.03
CA PHE A 199 3.47 5.02 -6.37
C PHE A 199 3.31 5.75 -7.71
N ALA A 200 4.06 6.83 -7.92
CA ALA A 200 4.04 7.58 -9.17
C ALA A 200 4.51 6.76 -10.38
N ALA A 201 5.58 5.97 -10.21
CA ALA A 201 6.03 5.03 -11.24
C ALA A 201 4.93 4.02 -11.59
N GLY A 202 4.23 3.48 -10.60
CA GLY A 202 3.10 2.57 -10.79
C GLY A 202 1.97 3.19 -11.60
N GLN A 203 1.54 4.40 -11.23
CA GLN A 203 0.50 5.17 -11.91
C GLN A 203 0.84 5.41 -13.39
N VAL A 204 2.05 5.89 -13.67
CA VAL A 204 2.50 6.19 -15.04
C VAL A 204 2.62 4.92 -15.89
N VAL A 205 3.15 3.84 -15.32
CA VAL A 205 3.21 2.53 -16.01
C VAL A 205 1.82 1.99 -16.32
N GLN A 206 0.84 2.16 -15.41
CA GLN A 206 -0.53 1.76 -15.70
C GLN A 206 -1.17 2.61 -16.80
N ARG A 207 -0.99 3.93 -16.76
CA ARG A 207 -1.53 4.86 -17.77
C ARG A 207 -0.99 4.52 -19.16
N PHE A 208 0.33 4.34 -19.26
CA PHE A 208 0.96 3.86 -20.48
C PHE A 208 0.44 2.47 -20.89
N GLY A 209 0.29 1.57 -19.92
CA GLY A 209 -0.25 0.22 -20.12
C GLY A 209 -1.64 0.21 -20.75
N ASN A 210 -2.52 1.16 -20.39
CA ASN A 210 -3.83 1.30 -21.01
C ASN A 210 -3.74 1.71 -22.49
N SER A 211 -2.90 2.71 -22.81
CA SER A 211 -2.64 3.11 -24.21
C SER A 211 -2.00 1.98 -25.01
N TYR A 212 -1.08 1.23 -24.40
CA TYR A 212 -0.44 0.07 -24.99
C TYR A 212 -1.45 -1.05 -25.28
N TYR A 213 -2.33 -1.36 -24.33
CA TYR A 213 -3.39 -2.35 -24.49
C TYR A 213 -4.31 -2.00 -25.67
N ALA A 214 -4.71 -0.72 -25.76
CA ALA A 214 -5.53 -0.22 -26.87
C ALA A 214 -4.80 -0.29 -28.22
N GLY A 215 -3.53 0.11 -28.28
CA GLY A 215 -2.75 0.12 -29.53
C GLY A 215 -2.23 -1.25 -29.98
N THR A 216 -2.24 -2.27 -29.12
CA THR A 216 -1.67 -3.60 -29.43
C THR A 216 -2.69 -4.73 -29.40
N ASN A 217 -3.97 -4.42 -29.59
CA ASN A 217 -5.09 -5.38 -29.62
C ASN A 217 -5.16 -6.25 -28.36
N GLY A 218 -5.03 -5.63 -27.18
CA GLY A 218 -5.31 -6.26 -25.90
C GLY A 218 -4.13 -6.95 -25.22
N LYS A 219 -2.89 -6.61 -25.59
CA LYS A 219 -1.71 -7.14 -24.88
C LYS A 219 -1.42 -6.29 -23.63
N ASP A 220 -1.27 -6.94 -22.48
CA ASP A 220 -0.84 -6.28 -21.25
C ASP A 220 0.63 -5.86 -21.31
N TYR A 221 0.93 -4.58 -21.05
CA TYR A 221 2.27 -4.03 -21.19
C TYR A 221 3.29 -4.69 -20.25
N ILE A 222 2.92 -4.88 -18.98
CA ILE A 222 3.79 -5.51 -17.98
C ILE A 222 4.13 -6.93 -18.41
N LYS A 223 3.14 -7.76 -18.75
CA LYS A 223 3.39 -9.14 -19.17
C LYS A 223 4.13 -9.24 -20.48
N HIS A 224 3.78 -8.41 -21.46
CA HIS A 224 4.29 -8.53 -22.81
C HIS A 224 5.70 -7.96 -22.98
N ARG A 225 6.05 -6.89 -22.26
CA ARG A 225 7.33 -6.17 -22.45
C ARG A 225 8.27 -6.18 -21.26
N ILE A 226 7.75 -6.33 -20.04
CA ILE A 226 8.53 -6.11 -18.83
C ILE A 226 8.84 -7.45 -18.12
N MET A 227 7.81 -8.24 -17.84
CA MET A 227 7.89 -9.56 -17.20
C MET A 227 7.97 -10.69 -18.23
N THR A 228 8.94 -10.59 -19.14
CA THR A 228 9.22 -11.68 -20.10
C THR A 228 9.92 -12.85 -19.39
N PHE A 229 9.92 -14.04 -20.01
CA PHE A 229 10.47 -15.28 -19.44
C PHE A 229 11.80 -15.08 -18.71
N GLY A 230 11.85 -15.49 -17.43
CA GLY A 230 13.05 -15.42 -16.59
C GLY A 230 13.31 -14.06 -15.92
N THR A 231 12.53 -13.01 -16.19
CA THR A 231 12.72 -11.69 -15.59
C THR A 231 11.87 -11.54 -14.32
N SER A 232 12.49 -11.26 -13.17
CA SER A 232 11.77 -10.75 -12.00
C SER A 232 11.54 -9.25 -12.15
N LEU A 233 10.34 -8.78 -11.79
CA LEU A 233 10.09 -7.35 -11.75
C LEU A 233 10.81 -6.77 -10.53
N THR A 234 11.77 -5.88 -10.78
CA THR A 234 12.57 -5.18 -9.78
C THR A 234 12.49 -3.68 -10.02
N PRO A 235 12.89 -2.83 -9.05
CA PRO A 235 12.93 -1.38 -9.25
C PRO A 235 13.76 -0.97 -10.47
N GLU A 236 14.88 -1.65 -10.71
CA GLU A 236 15.76 -1.41 -11.87
C GLU A 236 15.07 -1.77 -13.20
N VAL A 237 14.32 -2.87 -13.24
CA VAL A 237 13.53 -3.25 -14.42
C VAL A 237 12.42 -2.22 -14.68
N ILE A 238 11.77 -1.71 -13.64
CA ILE A 238 10.77 -0.64 -13.78
C ILE A 238 11.42 0.62 -14.37
N HIS A 239 12.56 1.03 -13.82
CA HIS A 239 13.30 2.20 -14.31
C HIS A 239 13.70 2.04 -15.79
N LEU A 240 14.49 1.01 -16.10
CA LEU A 240 15.16 0.90 -17.41
C LEU A 240 14.28 0.32 -18.51
N LYS A 241 13.38 -0.62 -18.18
CA LYS A 241 12.53 -1.30 -19.18
C LYS A 241 11.12 -0.74 -19.22
N ALA A 242 10.50 -0.46 -18.07
CA ALA A 242 9.11 -0.02 -18.05
C ALA A 242 8.98 1.46 -18.42
N LEU A 243 9.73 2.34 -17.75
CA LEU A 243 9.69 3.79 -17.97
C LEU A 243 10.61 4.20 -19.13
N GLY A 244 11.87 3.76 -19.12
CA GLY A 244 12.89 4.19 -20.08
C GLY A 244 12.62 3.85 -21.55
N ARG A 245 11.66 2.97 -21.85
CA ARG A 245 11.29 2.57 -23.24
C ARG A 245 9.93 3.07 -23.70
N MET A 246 9.23 3.87 -22.90
CA MET A 246 7.89 4.34 -23.25
C MET A 246 7.88 5.17 -24.53
N GLU A 247 8.84 6.08 -24.69
CA GLU A 247 8.96 6.92 -25.89
C GLU A 247 9.26 6.07 -27.14
N GLU A 248 10.25 5.18 -27.05
CA GLU A 248 10.59 4.22 -28.11
C GLU A 248 9.37 3.41 -28.56
N TYR A 249 8.64 2.81 -27.61
CA TYR A 249 7.44 2.03 -27.93
C TYR A 249 6.29 2.88 -28.47
N THR A 250 6.16 4.13 -28.01
CA THR A 250 5.15 5.05 -28.55
C THR A 250 5.39 5.29 -30.03
N SER A 251 6.63 5.61 -30.42
CA SER A 251 6.99 5.84 -31.82
C SER A 251 6.95 4.57 -32.67
N MET A 252 7.48 3.44 -32.17
CA MET A 252 7.56 2.20 -32.95
C MET A 252 6.20 1.54 -33.20
N LEU A 253 5.27 1.68 -32.27
CA LEU A 253 3.95 1.03 -32.33
C LEU A 253 2.82 2.01 -32.64
N ASP A 254 3.14 3.27 -32.97
CA ASP A 254 2.19 4.36 -33.23
C ASP A 254 1.11 4.47 -32.13
N LEU A 255 1.55 4.44 -30.87
CA LEU A 255 0.64 4.50 -29.73
C LEU A 255 0.15 5.93 -29.52
N LYS A 256 -1.15 6.09 -29.28
CA LYS A 256 -1.75 7.38 -28.88
C LYS A 256 -1.53 7.65 -27.40
N VAL A 257 -0.27 7.86 -27.01
CA VAL A 257 0.13 8.23 -25.64
C VAL A 257 0.25 9.75 -25.56
N SER A 258 -0.30 10.36 -24.50
CA SER A 258 -0.17 11.80 -24.32
C SER A 258 1.26 12.19 -23.96
N LEU A 259 1.70 13.35 -24.45
CA LEU A 259 3.02 13.90 -24.13
C LEU A 259 3.23 14.07 -22.61
N ASP A 260 2.15 14.37 -21.88
CA ASP A 260 2.15 14.45 -20.41
C ASP A 260 2.62 13.15 -19.75
N VAL A 261 2.15 11.98 -20.22
CA VAL A 261 2.58 10.68 -19.67
C VAL A 261 4.07 10.46 -19.87
N LEU A 262 4.60 10.81 -21.05
CA LEU A 262 6.03 10.69 -21.36
C LEU A 262 6.88 11.65 -20.53
N LYS A 263 6.43 12.90 -20.36
CA LYS A 263 7.09 13.88 -19.48
C LYS A 263 7.15 13.40 -18.03
N ARG A 264 6.05 12.86 -17.50
CA ARG A 264 6.01 12.28 -16.15
C ARG A 264 6.94 11.08 -16.02
N ALA A 265 6.99 10.20 -17.03
CA ALA A 265 7.93 9.08 -17.05
C ALA A 265 9.39 9.57 -16.97
N ALA A 266 9.74 10.65 -17.66
CA ALA A 266 11.07 11.24 -17.60
C ALA A 266 11.39 11.80 -16.20
N VAL A 267 10.48 12.53 -15.57
CA VAL A 267 10.68 13.08 -14.21
C VAL A 267 10.80 11.97 -13.17
N ILE A 268 9.98 10.92 -13.26
CA ILE A 268 10.07 9.74 -12.40
C ILE A 268 11.42 9.03 -12.60
N THR A 269 11.89 8.91 -13.85
CA THR A 269 13.21 8.34 -14.18
C THR A 269 14.34 9.13 -13.49
N MET A 270 14.24 10.47 -13.43
CA MET A 270 15.19 11.29 -12.65
C MET A 270 15.11 10.99 -11.15
N GLY A 271 13.91 10.76 -10.62
CA GLY A 271 13.72 10.33 -9.23
C GLY A 271 14.41 9.00 -8.88
N PHE A 272 14.45 8.03 -9.81
CA PHE A 272 15.22 6.79 -9.61
C PHE A 272 16.72 7.05 -9.43
N VAL A 273 17.27 8.04 -10.13
CA VAL A 273 18.69 8.43 -9.98
C VAL A 273 18.91 9.10 -8.63
N GLN A 274 18.01 10.00 -8.22
CA GLN A 274 18.10 10.69 -6.93
C GLN A 274 18.03 9.73 -5.73
N TYR A 275 17.17 8.72 -5.80
CA TYR A 275 16.90 7.79 -4.70
C TYR A 275 17.58 6.42 -4.85
N GLU A 276 18.58 6.28 -5.73
CA GLU A 276 19.17 4.98 -6.09
C GLU A 276 19.65 4.18 -4.85
N GLY A 277 20.34 4.84 -3.92
CA GLY A 277 20.85 4.21 -2.70
C GLY A 277 19.74 3.71 -1.76
N GLU A 278 18.67 4.50 -1.62
CA GLU A 278 17.53 4.14 -0.78
C GLU A 278 16.71 3.01 -1.41
N ILE A 279 16.46 3.06 -2.72
CA ILE A 279 15.79 2.00 -3.46
C ILE A 279 16.55 0.68 -3.35
N LYS A 280 17.89 0.69 -3.46
CA LYS A 280 18.72 -0.52 -3.31
C LYS A 280 18.58 -1.16 -1.92
N THR A 281 18.43 -0.33 -0.89
CA THR A 281 18.31 -0.78 0.51
C THR A 281 16.89 -1.24 0.83
N ASN A 282 15.89 -0.53 0.31
CA ASN A 282 14.48 -0.67 0.65
C ASN A 282 13.62 -1.10 -0.55
N LYS A 283 14.11 -2.07 -1.33
CA LYS A 283 13.46 -2.56 -2.57
C LYS A 283 12.00 -2.94 -2.37
N ASP A 284 11.71 -3.67 -1.28
CA ASP A 284 10.37 -4.17 -0.99
C ASP A 284 9.38 -3.02 -0.71
N ARG A 285 9.84 -1.95 -0.05
CA ARG A 285 9.05 -0.75 0.24
C ARG A 285 8.66 -0.03 -1.06
N PHE A 286 9.66 0.24 -1.90
CA PHE A 286 9.44 0.78 -3.24
C PHE A 286 8.46 -0.09 -4.06
N MET A 287 8.67 -1.41 -4.07
CA MET A 287 7.85 -2.33 -4.86
C MET A 287 6.40 -2.40 -4.38
N ALA A 288 6.16 -2.35 -3.06
CA ALA A 288 4.81 -2.29 -2.52
C ALA A 288 4.09 -1.02 -2.98
N ALA A 289 4.75 0.14 -2.87
CA ALA A 289 4.20 1.41 -3.33
C ALA A 289 3.95 1.44 -4.85
N PHE A 290 4.89 0.89 -5.64
CA PHE A 290 4.73 0.73 -7.09
C PHE A 290 3.48 -0.05 -7.46
N TRP A 291 3.26 -1.21 -6.84
CA TRP A 291 2.10 -2.02 -7.13
C TRP A 291 0.79 -1.37 -6.66
N ALA A 292 0.82 -0.67 -5.52
CA ALA A 292 -0.30 0.11 -5.05
C ALA A 292 -0.68 1.21 -6.08
N GLY A 293 0.30 1.96 -6.57
CA GLY A 293 0.12 2.98 -7.62
C GLY A 293 -0.37 2.41 -8.94
N TYR A 294 0.19 1.27 -9.38
CA TYR A 294 -0.27 0.59 -10.59
C TYR A 294 -1.74 0.16 -10.48
N SER A 295 -2.13 -0.37 -9.32
CA SER A 295 -3.50 -0.88 -9.11
C SER A 295 -4.56 0.22 -9.00
N LEU A 296 -4.20 1.37 -8.42
CA LEU A 296 -5.06 2.55 -8.26
C LEU A 296 -4.88 3.57 -9.40
N GLY A 297 -4.31 3.12 -10.53
CA GLY A 297 -3.93 3.92 -11.69
C GLY A 297 -5.05 4.67 -12.43
N ARG A 298 -6.24 4.85 -11.86
CA ARG A 298 -7.43 5.31 -12.59
C ARG A 298 -7.88 6.68 -12.13
N LYS A 299 -8.43 7.44 -13.08
CA LYS A 299 -9.16 8.67 -12.81
C LYS A 299 -10.49 8.31 -12.12
N LYS A 300 -10.93 9.15 -11.19
CA LYS A 300 -12.13 8.95 -10.35
C LYS A 300 -13.33 8.49 -11.18
N LYS A 301 -14.11 7.52 -10.68
CA LYS A 301 -15.29 6.91 -11.36
C LYS A 301 -16.29 7.93 -11.92
N ALA A 302 -16.43 9.10 -11.30
CA ALA A 302 -17.29 10.20 -11.77
C ALA A 302 -16.80 10.87 -13.06
N SER A 303 -15.50 10.81 -13.37
CA SER A 303 -14.93 11.33 -14.62
C SER A 303 -15.13 10.37 -15.79
N GLU A 304 -15.06 9.05 -15.56
CA GLU A 304 -15.37 8.02 -16.57
C GLU A 304 -16.86 8.10 -17.00
N LEU A 305 -17.78 8.43 -16.08
CA LEU A 305 -19.20 8.63 -16.40
C LEU A 305 -19.47 9.87 -17.27
N LYS A 306 -18.66 10.92 -17.12
CA LYS A 306 -18.77 12.14 -17.94
C LYS A 306 -18.12 11.97 -19.32
N GLU A 307 -16.95 11.35 -19.39
CA GLU A 307 -16.25 11.09 -20.66
C GLU A 307 -17.05 10.14 -21.56
N ASN A 308 -17.74 9.14 -21.01
CA ASN A 308 -18.63 8.27 -21.79
C ASN A 308 -19.93 8.97 -22.28
N GLN A 309 -20.38 10.02 -21.59
CA GLN A 309 -21.53 10.82 -22.03
C GLN A 309 -21.17 11.85 -23.10
N GLU A 310 -19.90 12.26 -23.16
CA GLU A 310 -19.37 13.15 -24.19
C GLU A 310 -18.92 12.41 -25.46
N SER A 311 -18.60 11.11 -25.39
CA SER A 311 -18.26 10.30 -26.57
C SER A 311 -19.45 9.73 -27.34
N ASP A 312 -20.64 9.77 -26.75
CA ASP A 312 -21.91 9.28 -27.33
C ASP A 312 -22.78 10.42 -27.92
N ASN A 313 -22.28 11.66 -27.95
CA ASN A 313 -22.88 12.84 -28.60
C ASN A 313 -22.02 13.33 -29.77
#